data_AF-A0A7Y6DJN6-F1
#
_entry.id   AF-A0A7Y6DJN6-F1
#
_cell.length_a   1.000
_cell.length_b   1.000
_cell.length_c   1.000
_cell.angle_alpha   90.00
_cell.angle_beta   90.00
_cell.angle_gamma   90.00
#
_symmetry.space_group_name_H-M   'P 1'
#
loop_
_entity.id
_entity.type
_entity.pdbx_description
1 polymer ?
#
loop_
_entity_poly.entity_id
_entity_poly.type
_entity_poly.pdbx_seq_one_letter_code
_entity_poly.pdbx_strand_id
1 'polypeptide(L)'
;MMNSDIGRRQGGAVSVLMVIALVAITMMAALALDGGHMLLNKTRLQSAVDAAALSGAKTLSQVTGGLNMASTTRAAALDTLNKNAQALGNTELATAVAGNPGAFAVVELASSVYGPFSYPGPADAKYVRVSVSSYQLNGFFWSFVQTMGSSGLGNKRVAAIATAGPSPTSPCDLAPLMVCGDPGQYNPAAGNFWGYHFGDLEVLKTAAGNSSPIGPGNFQLLDFGSGGSAVREDLAGGGSVCRSVGDNVQTAPGNKAGPTSQGLNTRFGIYNGPINSSDYPPDLVTSSSTPAMTYDSALDQAKYKGKTVTSSNGDLSAGGEAIKDYNDWRTQVAACVGGSGSGCESNGVFERRMLKIVVGNCTGKQGGSTSIPVLGFGCYFVVQPVDGGGSDSLVFGQFVQECEGDGVPGPTPSTDAGPQIIQLYKTYLNGSGNPSTDS
;
A
#
# COMPACT_ATOMS: atom_id res chain seq x y z
N MET A 1 -76.15 58.38 19.63
CA MET A 1 -74.74 58.04 19.36
C MET A 1 -74.51 56.58 19.75
N MET A 2 -73.63 55.91 19.00
CA MET A 2 -73.14 54.53 19.14
C MET A 2 -73.96 53.44 18.42
N ASN A 3 -73.79 53.43 17.09
CA ASN A 3 -73.84 52.23 16.27
C ASN A 3 -72.86 51.19 16.86
N SER A 4 -73.35 49.99 17.17
CA SER A 4 -72.49 48.83 17.42
C SER A 4 -72.54 47.94 16.18
N ASP A 5 -71.55 48.10 15.29
CA ASP A 5 -71.32 47.17 14.19
C ASP A 5 -70.77 45.85 14.75
N ILE A 6 -71.61 44.81 14.72
CA ILE A 6 -71.19 43.44 15.03
C ILE A 6 -70.46 42.89 13.81
N GLY A 7 -69.12 42.91 13.87
CA GLY A 7 -68.25 42.29 12.86
C GLY A 7 -68.52 40.80 12.72
N ARG A 8 -68.90 40.36 11.51
CA ARG A 8 -69.04 38.96 11.10
C ARG A 8 -67.69 38.23 11.28
N ARG A 9 -67.61 37.28 12.21
CA ARG A 9 -66.39 36.51 12.49
C ARG A 9 -66.05 35.55 11.34
N GLN A 10 -64.92 35.78 10.66
CA GLN A 10 -64.35 34.90 9.63
C GLN A 10 -63.68 33.63 10.22
N GLY A 11 -64.33 32.90 11.13
CA GLY A 11 -63.72 31.74 11.80
C GLY A 11 -63.50 30.52 10.89
N GLY A 12 -64.36 30.32 9.88
CA GLY A 12 -64.30 29.16 8.98
C GLY A 12 -63.11 29.20 8.00
N ALA A 13 -62.90 30.32 7.31
CA ALA A 13 -61.83 30.44 6.32
C ALA A 13 -60.42 30.38 6.95
N VAL A 14 -60.26 30.94 8.16
CA VAL A 14 -59.00 30.89 8.91
C VAL A 14 -58.66 29.46 9.32
N SER A 15 -59.65 28.64 9.69
CA SER A 15 -59.43 27.24 10.04
C SER A 15 -58.95 26.40 8.85
N VAL A 16 -59.47 26.64 7.65
CA VAL A 16 -59.06 25.94 6.42
C VAL A 16 -57.63 26.30 6.03
N LEU A 17 -57.27 27.59 6.09
CA LEU A 17 -55.92 28.06 5.81
C LEU A 17 -54.90 27.52 6.82
N MET A 18 -55.28 27.42 8.09
CA MET A 18 -54.41 26.86 9.14
C MET A 18 -54.13 25.37 8.90
N VAL A 19 -55.14 24.59 8.52
CA VAL A 19 -54.97 23.17 8.19
C VAL A 19 -54.05 23.00 6.98
N ILE A 20 -54.25 23.80 5.92
CA ILE A 20 -53.38 23.76 4.73
C ILE A 20 -51.93 24.13 5.10
N ALA A 21 -51.73 25.17 5.90
CA ALA A 21 -50.40 25.58 6.34
C ALA A 21 -49.70 24.50 7.19
N LEU A 22 -50.44 23.86 8.11
CA LEU A 22 -49.91 22.78 8.95
C LEU A 22 -49.54 21.54 8.12
N VAL A 23 -50.37 21.21 7.13
CA VAL A 23 -50.11 20.14 6.16
C VAL A 23 -48.86 20.46 5.31
N ALA A 24 -48.69 21.72 4.86
CA ALA A 24 -47.49 22.13 4.13
C ALA A 24 -46.22 22.04 4.98
N ILE A 25 -46.26 22.48 6.24
CA ILE A 25 -45.10 22.42 7.16
C ILE A 25 -44.72 20.96 7.46
N THR A 26 -45.70 20.09 7.71
CA THR A 26 -45.45 18.67 7.98
C THR A 26 -44.89 17.95 6.76
N MET A 27 -45.32 18.28 5.55
CA MET A 27 -44.71 17.76 4.31
C MET A 27 -43.25 18.16 4.16
N MET A 28 -42.91 19.42 4.43
CA MET A 28 -41.53 19.89 4.37
C MET A 28 -40.66 19.18 5.41
N ALA A 29 -41.17 18.99 6.63
CA ALA A 29 -40.46 18.24 7.67
C ALA A 29 -40.23 16.77 7.28
N ALA A 30 -41.24 16.12 6.70
CA ALA A 30 -41.14 14.75 6.19
C ALA A 30 -40.09 14.61 5.09
N LEU A 31 -40.06 15.54 4.13
CA LEU A 31 -39.04 15.57 3.07
C LEU A 31 -37.64 15.81 3.63
N ALA A 32 -37.50 16.67 4.65
CA ALA A 32 -36.22 16.91 5.31
C ALA A 32 -35.68 15.64 6.01
N LEU A 33 -36.55 14.88 6.68
CA LEU A 33 -36.19 13.60 7.29
C LEU A 33 -35.75 12.56 6.26
N ASP A 34 -36.50 12.42 5.15
CA ASP A 34 -36.14 11.51 4.09
C ASP A 34 -34.85 11.93 3.36
N GLY A 35 -34.64 13.23 3.18
CA GLY A 35 -33.40 13.80 2.65
C GLY A 35 -32.21 13.48 3.56
N GLY A 36 -32.35 13.69 4.87
CA GLY A 36 -31.35 13.32 5.87
C GLY A 36 -31.03 11.83 5.85
N HIS A 37 -32.06 10.98 5.80
CA HIS A 37 -31.92 9.53 5.67
C HIS A 37 -31.17 9.12 4.39
N MET A 38 -31.43 9.80 3.27
CA MET A 38 -30.74 9.56 2.00
C MET A 38 -29.26 9.91 2.09
N LEU A 39 -28.95 11.10 2.60
CA LEU A 39 -27.59 11.60 2.70
C LEU A 39 -26.76 10.74 3.65
N LEU A 40 -27.33 10.34 4.79
CA LEU A 40 -26.67 9.47 5.75
C LEU A 40 -26.37 8.08 5.17
N ASN A 41 -27.32 7.47 4.47
CA ASN A 41 -27.06 6.18 3.82
C ASN A 41 -26.09 6.29 2.65
N LYS A 42 -26.10 7.42 1.92
CA LYS A 42 -25.11 7.67 0.87
C LYS A 42 -23.70 7.80 1.42
N THR A 43 -23.51 8.54 2.51
CA THR A 43 -22.17 8.67 3.13
C THR A 43 -21.68 7.33 3.68
N ARG A 44 -22.55 6.56 4.35
CA ARG A 44 -22.23 5.21 4.83
C ARG A 44 -21.85 4.26 3.69
N LEU A 45 -22.62 4.26 2.60
CA LEU A 45 -22.32 3.46 1.42
C LEU A 45 -20.95 3.87 0.83
N GLN A 46 -20.71 5.17 0.69
CA GLN A 46 -19.43 5.67 0.16
C GLN A 46 -18.26 5.24 1.05
N SER A 47 -18.35 5.41 2.38
CA SER A 47 -17.30 4.96 3.31
C SER A 47 -17.06 3.44 3.24
N ALA A 48 -18.11 2.64 3.06
CA ALA A 48 -17.96 1.19 2.89
C ALA A 48 -17.26 0.81 1.57
N VAL A 49 -17.60 1.50 0.48
CA VAL A 49 -17.00 1.29 -0.85
C VAL A 49 -15.56 1.81 -0.90
N ASP A 50 -15.26 2.93 -0.24
CA ASP A 50 -13.91 3.48 -0.06
C ASP A 50 -13.01 2.49 0.70
N ALA A 51 -13.50 1.98 1.84
CA ALA A 51 -12.77 0.97 2.63
C ALA A 51 -12.56 -0.33 1.83
N ALA A 52 -13.56 -0.76 1.06
CA ALA A 52 -13.47 -1.93 0.19
C ALA A 52 -12.41 -1.73 -0.92
N ALA A 53 -12.37 -0.56 -1.56
CA ALA A 53 -11.37 -0.23 -2.56
C ALA A 53 -9.96 -0.20 -1.94
N LEU A 54 -9.78 0.48 -0.80
CA LEU A 54 -8.49 0.54 -0.09
C LEU A 54 -7.99 -0.84 0.33
N SER A 55 -8.85 -1.68 0.90
CA SER A 55 -8.48 -3.05 1.29
C SER A 55 -8.17 -3.92 0.08
N GLY A 56 -8.97 -3.80 -0.99
CA GLY A 56 -8.71 -4.46 -2.26
C GLY A 56 -7.36 -4.06 -2.83
N ALA A 57 -7.06 -2.76 -2.93
CA ALA A 57 -5.81 -2.26 -3.47
C ALA A 57 -4.60 -2.64 -2.61
N LYS A 58 -4.75 -2.65 -1.27
CA LYS A 58 -3.70 -3.16 -0.37
C LYS A 58 -3.48 -4.66 -0.56
N THR A 59 -4.54 -5.44 -0.73
CA THR A 59 -4.41 -6.88 -1.00
C THR A 59 -3.80 -7.12 -2.37
N LEU A 60 -4.20 -6.35 -3.39
CA LEU A 60 -3.63 -6.39 -4.73
C LEU A 60 -2.11 -6.21 -4.67
N SER A 61 -1.62 -5.17 -3.99
CA SER A 61 -0.18 -4.95 -3.83
C SER A 61 0.53 -6.14 -3.16
N GLN A 62 -0.17 -6.91 -2.32
CA GLN A 62 0.38 -8.08 -1.64
C GLN A 62 0.46 -9.34 -2.49
N VAL A 63 -0.36 -9.43 -3.54
CA VAL A 63 -0.51 -10.66 -4.34
C VAL A 63 -0.18 -10.46 -5.82
N THR A 64 0.29 -9.26 -6.20
CA THR A 64 0.75 -8.95 -7.56
C THR A 64 1.77 -9.99 -8.05
N GLY A 65 1.61 -10.47 -9.28
CA GLY A 65 2.45 -11.53 -9.85
C GLY A 65 2.11 -12.97 -9.42
N GLY A 66 1.16 -13.17 -8.51
CA GLY A 66 0.68 -14.50 -8.11
C GLY A 66 -0.47 -15.03 -9.00
N LEU A 67 -0.64 -16.36 -9.03
CA LEU A 67 -1.62 -17.06 -9.89
C LEU A 67 -3.10 -16.71 -9.63
N ASN A 68 -3.42 -16.17 -8.44
CA ASN A 68 -4.80 -15.88 -7.99
C ASN A 68 -5.00 -14.43 -7.57
N MET A 69 -4.14 -13.52 -8.06
CA MET A 69 -4.15 -12.11 -7.67
C MET A 69 -5.56 -11.49 -7.73
N ALA A 70 -6.24 -11.58 -8.88
CA ALA A 70 -7.53 -10.94 -9.07
C ALA A 70 -8.63 -11.50 -8.16
N SER A 71 -8.68 -12.82 -7.96
CA SER A 71 -9.66 -13.46 -7.07
C SER A 71 -9.42 -13.10 -5.60
N THR A 72 -8.17 -13.09 -5.14
CA THR A 72 -7.83 -12.74 -3.76
C THR A 72 -8.12 -11.27 -3.47
N THR A 73 -7.76 -10.37 -4.39
CA THR A 73 -8.09 -8.94 -4.32
C THR A 73 -9.60 -8.70 -4.25
N ARG A 74 -10.38 -9.36 -5.11
CA ARG A 74 -11.84 -9.24 -5.09
C ARG A 74 -12.43 -9.76 -3.78
N ALA A 75 -11.97 -10.90 -3.29
CA ALA A 75 -12.45 -11.48 -2.05
C ALA A 75 -12.20 -10.53 -0.86
N ALA A 76 -11.01 -9.95 -0.76
CA ALA A 76 -10.68 -8.98 0.29
C ALA A 76 -11.55 -7.71 0.22
N ALA A 77 -11.71 -7.13 -0.97
CA ALA A 77 -12.55 -5.94 -1.15
C ALA A 77 -14.02 -6.20 -0.73
N LEU A 78 -14.59 -7.34 -1.16
CA LEU A 78 -15.96 -7.71 -0.83
C LEU A 78 -16.14 -8.07 0.65
N ASP A 79 -15.15 -8.70 1.27
CA ASP A 79 -15.14 -8.98 2.71
C ASP A 79 -15.12 -7.67 3.54
N THR A 80 -14.27 -6.71 3.18
CA THR A 80 -14.26 -5.40 3.83
C THR A 80 -15.57 -4.64 3.65
N LEU A 81 -16.19 -4.70 2.46
CA LEU A 81 -17.52 -4.13 2.24
C LEU A 81 -18.55 -4.76 3.17
N ASN A 82 -18.54 -6.09 3.30
CA ASN A 82 -19.47 -6.82 4.15
C ASN A 82 -19.26 -6.51 5.64
N LYS A 83 -18.02 -6.42 6.11
CA LYS A 83 -17.69 -5.99 7.48
C LYS A 83 -18.18 -4.57 7.78
N ASN A 84 -18.02 -3.64 6.83
CA ASN A 84 -18.56 -2.28 6.97
C ASN A 84 -20.08 -2.28 6.99
N ALA A 85 -20.73 -3.09 6.15
CA ALA A 85 -22.18 -3.23 6.15
C ALA A 85 -22.70 -3.76 7.49
N GLN A 86 -22.00 -4.72 8.12
CA GLN A 86 -22.36 -5.30 9.41
C GLN A 86 -22.01 -4.43 10.63
N ALA A 87 -21.31 -3.31 10.44
CA ALA A 87 -20.95 -2.41 11.53
C ALA A 87 -22.20 -1.80 12.20
N LEU A 88 -22.08 -1.49 13.49
CA LEU A 88 -23.17 -0.90 14.26
C LEU A 88 -23.69 0.39 13.60
N GLY A 89 -25.00 0.44 13.39
CA GLY A 89 -25.66 1.57 12.72
C GLY A 89 -25.88 1.39 11.22
N ASN A 90 -25.28 0.39 10.56
CA ASN A 90 -25.41 0.14 9.12
C ASN A 90 -26.43 -0.97 8.79
N THR A 91 -27.45 -1.18 9.63
CA THR A 91 -28.43 -2.26 9.50
C THR A 91 -29.16 -2.30 8.15
N GLU A 92 -29.51 -1.14 7.59
CA GLU A 92 -30.14 -1.06 6.26
C GLU A 92 -29.17 -1.51 5.16
N LEU A 93 -27.89 -1.12 5.26
CA LEU A 93 -26.84 -1.54 4.32
C LEU A 93 -26.56 -3.04 4.45
N ALA A 94 -26.46 -3.58 5.67
CA ALA A 94 -26.33 -5.03 5.92
C ALA A 94 -27.48 -5.82 5.26
N THR A 95 -28.70 -5.30 5.40
CA THR A 95 -29.90 -5.92 4.82
C THR A 95 -29.83 -5.93 3.29
N ALA A 96 -29.37 -4.83 2.67
CA ALA A 96 -29.23 -4.74 1.22
C ALA A 96 -28.09 -5.62 0.67
N VAL A 97 -27.00 -5.77 1.41
CA VAL A 97 -25.91 -6.70 1.07
C VAL A 97 -26.36 -8.16 1.20
N ALA A 98 -27.24 -8.46 2.15
CA ALA A 98 -27.84 -9.77 2.37
C ALA A 98 -26.82 -10.94 2.46
N GLY A 99 -25.61 -10.66 2.97
CA GLY A 99 -24.52 -11.63 3.03
C GLY A 99 -23.92 -12.03 1.67
N ASN A 100 -24.32 -11.38 0.57
CA ASN A 100 -23.79 -11.60 -0.77
C ASN A 100 -23.21 -10.30 -1.37
N PRO A 101 -22.05 -9.83 -0.86
CA PRO A 101 -21.44 -8.59 -1.33
C PRO A 101 -21.08 -8.63 -2.83
N GLY A 102 -20.82 -9.80 -3.41
CA GLY A 102 -20.50 -9.95 -4.83
C GLY A 102 -21.69 -9.74 -5.79
N ALA A 103 -22.92 -9.89 -5.30
CA ALA A 103 -24.13 -9.51 -6.04
C ALA A 103 -24.48 -8.02 -5.85
N PHE A 104 -24.02 -7.42 -4.76
CA PHE A 104 -24.29 -6.03 -4.39
C PHE A 104 -23.30 -5.04 -5.02
N ALA A 105 -22.02 -5.40 -5.07
CA ALA A 105 -20.94 -4.55 -5.55
C ALA A 105 -20.10 -5.24 -6.63
N VAL A 106 -19.62 -4.45 -7.58
CA VAL A 106 -18.72 -4.89 -8.65
C VAL A 106 -17.31 -4.45 -8.32
N VAL A 107 -16.37 -5.41 -8.35
CA VAL A 107 -14.93 -5.16 -8.16
C VAL A 107 -14.18 -5.42 -9.46
N GLU A 108 -13.43 -4.43 -9.90
CA GLU A 108 -12.68 -4.41 -11.16
C GLU A 108 -11.26 -3.90 -10.91
N LEU A 109 -10.32 -4.32 -11.78
CA LEU A 109 -8.91 -3.98 -11.69
C LEU A 109 -8.44 -3.26 -12.97
N ALA A 110 -7.41 -2.44 -12.84
CA ALA A 110 -6.76 -1.76 -13.96
C ALA A 110 -5.27 -1.52 -13.69
N SER A 111 -4.47 -1.39 -14.75
CA SER A 111 -3.06 -0.96 -14.67
C SER A 111 -2.91 0.56 -14.52
N SER A 112 -3.97 1.32 -14.83
CA SER A 112 -4.04 2.78 -14.74
C SER A 112 -5.26 3.22 -13.94
N VAL A 113 -5.15 4.33 -13.20
CA VAL A 113 -6.29 4.95 -12.49
C VAL A 113 -7.42 5.33 -13.44
N TYR A 114 -7.11 5.57 -14.72
CA TYR A 114 -8.07 5.94 -15.75
C TYR A 114 -8.78 4.73 -16.38
N GLY A 115 -8.36 3.51 -16.04
CA GLY A 115 -8.85 2.28 -16.66
C GLY A 115 -8.12 1.90 -17.95
N PRO A 116 -8.69 1.01 -18.78
CA PRO A 116 -10.00 0.38 -18.60
C PRO A 116 -10.03 -0.55 -17.39
N PHE A 117 -11.09 -0.43 -16.59
CA PHE A 117 -11.34 -1.32 -15.47
C PHE A 117 -12.11 -2.54 -15.96
N SER A 118 -11.66 -3.72 -15.57
CA SER A 118 -12.32 -4.97 -15.89
C SER A 118 -11.96 -6.02 -14.83
N TYR A 119 -12.66 -7.15 -14.86
CA TYR A 119 -12.27 -8.31 -14.07
C TYR A 119 -12.10 -9.52 -14.99
N PRO A 120 -11.02 -10.31 -14.85
CA PRO A 120 -9.99 -10.25 -13.81
C PRO A 120 -8.99 -9.09 -13.96
N GLY A 121 -9.08 -8.28 -15.01
CA GLY A 121 -8.14 -7.16 -15.24
C GLY A 121 -6.82 -7.63 -15.85
N PRO A 122 -5.90 -6.69 -16.14
CA PRO A 122 -4.59 -7.02 -16.71
C PRO A 122 -3.63 -7.60 -15.65
N ALA A 123 -2.61 -8.32 -16.08
CA ALA A 123 -1.65 -8.98 -15.18
C ALA A 123 -0.77 -8.00 -14.37
N ASP A 124 -0.64 -6.76 -14.85
CA ASP A 124 0.07 -5.64 -14.21
C ASP A 124 -0.89 -4.67 -13.48
N ALA A 125 -2.08 -5.14 -13.09
CA ALA A 125 -3.05 -4.33 -12.38
C ALA A 125 -2.51 -3.74 -11.07
N LYS A 126 -2.79 -2.45 -10.85
CA LYS A 126 -2.36 -1.65 -9.68
C LYS A 126 -3.52 -0.93 -8.99
N TYR A 127 -4.63 -0.76 -9.71
CA TYR A 127 -5.80 -0.03 -9.25
C TYR A 127 -6.96 -0.99 -9.05
N VAL A 128 -7.71 -0.77 -7.98
CA VAL A 128 -8.95 -1.50 -7.66
C VAL A 128 -10.08 -0.52 -7.65
N ARG A 129 -11.14 -0.80 -8.40
CA ARG A 129 -12.39 -0.04 -8.41
C ARG A 129 -13.50 -0.89 -7.85
N VAL A 130 -14.20 -0.35 -6.87
CA VAL A 130 -15.40 -0.93 -6.28
C VAL A 130 -16.57 -0.01 -6.60
N SER A 131 -17.65 -0.58 -7.15
CA SER A 131 -18.83 0.19 -7.51
C SER A 131 -20.12 -0.50 -7.08
N VAL A 132 -21.08 0.31 -6.64
CA VAL A 132 -22.46 -0.09 -6.34
C VAL A 132 -23.35 0.79 -7.22
N SER A 133 -23.85 0.21 -8.31
CA SER A 133 -24.65 0.93 -9.31
C SER A 133 -26.03 1.33 -8.77
N SER A 134 -26.54 0.57 -7.80
CA SER A 134 -27.75 0.95 -7.08
C SER A 134 -27.88 0.27 -5.73
N TYR A 135 -28.14 1.12 -4.73
CA TYR A 135 -28.63 0.76 -3.41
C TYR A 135 -30.01 1.39 -3.21
N GLN A 136 -31.04 0.55 -3.12
CA GLN A 136 -32.42 0.98 -2.84
C GLN A 136 -32.57 1.27 -1.34
N LEU A 137 -33.13 2.43 -1.02
CA LEU A 137 -33.40 2.87 0.34
C LEU A 137 -34.89 2.82 0.63
N ASN A 138 -35.22 2.53 1.89
CA ASN A 138 -36.59 2.67 2.35
C ASN A 138 -36.95 4.16 2.41
N GLY A 139 -38.05 4.52 1.75
CA GLY A 139 -38.62 5.86 1.76
C GLY A 139 -39.88 5.88 2.62
N PHE A 140 -39.79 6.42 3.83
CA PHE A 140 -40.91 6.41 4.78
C PHE A 140 -42.00 7.42 4.38
N PHE A 141 -41.60 8.63 3.98
CA PHE A 141 -42.49 9.68 3.48
C PHE A 141 -42.38 9.88 1.96
N TRP A 142 -41.39 9.26 1.31
CA TRP A 142 -41.22 9.27 -0.14
C TRP A 142 -42.43 8.72 -0.89
N SER A 143 -43.10 7.70 -0.33
CA SER A 143 -44.35 7.17 -0.88
C SER A 143 -45.45 8.23 -0.88
N PHE A 144 -45.52 9.09 0.15
CA PHE A 144 -46.49 10.17 0.22
C PHE A 144 -46.23 11.28 -0.82
N VAL A 145 -44.95 11.62 -1.06
CA VAL A 145 -44.57 12.56 -2.13
C VAL A 145 -44.95 12.02 -3.52
N GLN A 146 -44.84 10.71 -3.75
CA GLN A 146 -45.31 10.08 -4.99
C GLN A 146 -46.83 10.10 -5.15
N THR A 147 -47.60 10.16 -4.05
CA THR A 147 -49.07 10.22 -4.09
C THR A 147 -49.65 11.63 -4.19
N MET A 148 -48.95 12.64 -3.64
CA MET A 148 -49.42 14.04 -3.58
C MET A 148 -48.77 14.96 -4.62
N GLY A 149 -47.63 14.55 -5.18
CA GLY A 149 -46.90 15.23 -6.24
C GLY A 149 -46.65 14.30 -7.43
N SER A 150 -46.10 14.86 -8.51
CA SER A 150 -45.85 14.24 -9.80
C SER A 150 -45.52 12.74 -9.73
N SER A 151 -46.44 11.90 -10.21
CA SER A 151 -46.22 10.48 -10.47
C SER A 151 -44.93 10.32 -11.30
N GLY A 152 -43.90 9.65 -10.76
CA GLY A 152 -42.68 9.36 -11.53
C GLY A 152 -41.32 9.63 -10.86
N LEU A 153 -41.26 10.02 -9.58
CA LEU A 153 -39.97 10.24 -8.88
C LEU A 153 -39.16 8.94 -8.61
N GLY A 154 -39.74 7.76 -8.86
CA GLY A 154 -39.07 6.46 -8.74
C GLY A 154 -38.71 6.07 -7.30
N ASN A 155 -38.07 4.91 -7.15
CA ASN A 155 -37.59 4.47 -5.84
C ASN A 155 -36.39 5.32 -5.38
N LYS A 156 -36.32 5.60 -4.07
CA LYS A 156 -35.19 6.27 -3.43
C LYS A 156 -33.95 5.39 -3.58
N ARG A 157 -32.95 5.85 -4.34
CA ARG A 157 -31.75 5.07 -4.66
C ARG A 157 -30.49 5.92 -4.52
N VAL A 158 -29.43 5.30 -4.06
CA VAL A 158 -28.08 5.89 -4.03
C VAL A 158 -27.10 4.96 -4.73
N ALA A 159 -25.98 5.51 -5.17
CA ALA A 159 -24.88 4.78 -5.80
C ALA A 159 -23.58 5.28 -5.20
N ALA A 160 -22.55 4.44 -5.23
CA ALA A 160 -21.22 4.77 -4.76
C ALA A 160 -20.16 4.12 -5.65
N ILE A 161 -19.01 4.77 -5.75
CA ILE A 161 -17.85 4.26 -6.46
C ILE A 161 -16.59 4.76 -5.78
N ALA A 162 -15.58 3.89 -5.70
CA ALA A 162 -14.27 4.25 -5.20
C ALA A 162 -13.21 3.53 -6.02
N THR A 163 -12.12 4.23 -6.32
CA THR A 163 -10.91 3.64 -6.89
C THR A 163 -9.79 3.86 -5.91
N ALA A 164 -9.05 2.80 -5.60
CA ALA A 164 -7.85 2.89 -4.79
C ALA A 164 -6.66 2.30 -5.55
N GLY A 165 -5.48 2.80 -5.21
CA GLY A 165 -4.23 2.35 -5.80
C GLY A 165 -3.05 3.03 -5.11
N PRO A 166 -1.85 2.76 -5.58
CA PRO A 166 -0.65 3.31 -4.96
C PRO A 166 -0.42 4.79 -5.25
N SER A 167 -0.03 5.55 -4.24
CA SER A 167 0.47 6.92 -4.40
C SER A 167 1.98 6.95 -4.60
N PRO A 168 2.51 7.67 -5.60
CA PRO A 168 3.92 8.03 -5.64
C PRO A 168 4.24 8.98 -4.47
N THR A 169 5.14 8.58 -3.58
CA THR A 169 5.70 9.43 -2.52
C THR A 169 7.17 9.09 -2.35
N SER A 170 8.04 10.08 -2.18
CA SER A 170 9.45 9.86 -1.81
C SER A 170 9.52 8.84 -0.67
N PRO A 171 10.36 7.79 -0.77
CA PRO A 171 10.51 6.84 0.32
C PRO A 171 11.06 7.58 1.53
N CYS A 172 10.21 7.81 2.52
CA CYS A 172 10.62 8.33 3.83
C CYS A 172 11.10 7.21 4.77
N ASP A 173 10.96 5.95 4.36
CA ASP A 173 11.46 4.78 5.08
C ASP A 173 12.64 4.19 4.30
N LEU A 174 13.73 4.96 4.21
CA LEU A 174 14.97 4.49 3.63
C LEU A 174 15.75 3.67 4.65
N ALA A 175 16.18 2.48 4.23
CA ALA A 175 17.19 1.75 4.97
C ALA A 175 18.50 2.56 4.95
N PRO A 176 19.30 2.56 6.03
CA PRO A 176 20.57 3.26 6.11
C PRO A 176 21.67 2.49 5.36
N LEU A 177 21.35 2.03 4.15
CA LEU A 177 22.20 1.27 3.25
C LEU A 177 22.28 2.02 1.91
N MET A 178 23.34 1.78 1.18
CA MET A 178 23.47 2.28 -0.18
C MET A 178 24.20 1.30 -1.09
N VAL A 179 23.92 1.40 -2.38
CA VAL A 179 24.63 0.67 -3.43
C VAL A 179 25.14 1.65 -4.46
N CYS A 180 26.15 1.24 -5.23
CA CYS A 180 26.80 2.08 -6.22
C CYS A 180 26.26 1.78 -7.61
N GLY A 181 25.52 2.74 -8.17
CA GLY A 181 25.00 2.64 -9.53
C GLY A 181 25.83 3.41 -10.55
N ASP A 182 25.72 2.99 -11.82
CA ASP A 182 26.26 3.73 -12.96
C ASP A 182 25.15 4.56 -13.64
N PRO A 183 25.23 5.91 -13.66
CA PRO A 183 24.25 6.75 -14.37
C PRO A 183 24.17 6.47 -15.88
N GLY A 184 25.22 5.89 -16.49
CA GLY A 184 25.22 5.48 -17.90
C GLY A 184 24.42 4.20 -18.19
N GLN A 185 24.01 3.47 -17.15
CA GLN A 185 23.30 2.18 -17.25
C GLN A 185 21.83 2.29 -16.80
N TYR A 186 21.18 3.43 -17.03
CA TYR A 186 19.77 3.63 -16.71
C TYR A 186 18.90 3.51 -17.98
N ASN A 187 18.22 2.37 -18.12
CA ASN A 187 17.25 2.12 -19.18
C ASN A 187 16.08 1.26 -18.66
N PRO A 188 15.07 1.88 -18.04
CA PRO A 188 13.89 1.18 -17.51
C PRO A 188 13.14 0.35 -18.54
N ALA A 189 13.10 0.79 -19.80
CA ALA A 189 12.43 0.06 -20.88
C ALA A 189 13.11 -1.29 -21.20
N ALA A 190 14.39 -1.43 -20.88
CA ALA A 190 15.15 -2.68 -20.99
C ALA A 190 15.27 -3.42 -19.66
N GLY A 191 14.65 -2.92 -18.58
CA GLY A 191 14.74 -3.49 -17.23
C GLY A 191 16.10 -3.29 -16.56
N ASN A 192 16.88 -2.30 -16.99
CA ASN A 192 18.20 -1.98 -16.43
C ASN A 192 18.11 -0.67 -15.63
N PHE A 193 18.45 -0.72 -14.34
CA PHE A 193 18.33 0.40 -13.41
C PHE A 193 19.69 0.68 -12.78
N TRP A 194 20.45 1.59 -13.38
CA TRP A 194 21.83 1.94 -12.97
C TRP A 194 22.80 0.75 -12.92
N GLY A 195 22.56 -0.28 -13.75
CA GLY A 195 23.32 -1.52 -13.79
C GLY A 195 22.64 -2.72 -13.12
N TYR A 196 21.51 -2.52 -12.43
CA TYR A 196 20.77 -3.56 -11.74
C TYR A 196 19.57 -4.06 -12.56
N HIS A 197 19.38 -5.38 -12.59
CA HIS A 197 18.26 -6.07 -13.22
C HIS A 197 17.49 -6.88 -12.18
N PHE A 198 16.21 -7.12 -12.45
CA PHE A 198 15.37 -7.94 -11.57
C PHE A 198 16.02 -9.29 -11.27
N GLY A 199 16.18 -9.58 -10.00
CA GLY A 199 16.75 -10.82 -9.49
C GLY A 199 18.24 -10.76 -9.19
N ASP A 200 18.95 -9.69 -9.54
CA ASP A 200 20.39 -9.57 -9.28
C ASP A 200 20.67 -9.66 -7.77
N LEU A 201 21.63 -10.51 -7.38
CA LEU A 201 22.00 -10.69 -5.98
C LEU A 201 23.17 -9.77 -5.63
N GLU A 202 22.91 -8.84 -4.73
CA GLU A 202 23.85 -7.80 -4.32
C GLU A 202 24.27 -7.94 -2.86
N VAL A 203 25.52 -7.57 -2.60
CA VAL A 203 26.01 -7.35 -1.22
C VAL A 203 25.66 -5.92 -0.82
N LEU A 204 24.59 -5.77 -0.04
CA LEU A 204 24.11 -4.47 0.43
C LEU A 204 24.97 -3.89 1.55
N LYS A 205 25.70 -4.75 2.26
CA LYS A 205 26.63 -4.38 3.31
C LYS A 205 27.79 -5.36 3.32
N THR A 206 29.00 -4.84 3.14
CA THR A 206 30.25 -5.61 3.18
C THR A 206 30.68 -5.96 4.61
N ALA A 207 31.45 -7.05 4.73
CA ALA A 207 32.15 -7.46 5.94
C ALA A 207 33.46 -6.70 6.17
N ALA A 208 33.94 -6.68 7.40
CA ALA A 208 35.28 -6.20 7.76
C ALA A 208 36.36 -7.03 7.04
N GLY A 209 37.30 -6.34 6.39
CA GLY A 209 38.38 -6.97 5.62
C GLY A 209 38.08 -7.13 4.12
N ASN A 210 36.84 -6.94 3.70
CA ASN A 210 36.49 -6.91 2.27
C ASN A 210 36.70 -5.51 1.68
N SER A 211 37.00 -5.43 0.39
CA SER A 211 37.04 -4.16 -0.34
C SER A 211 35.62 -3.64 -0.55
N SER A 212 35.37 -2.41 -0.11
CA SER A 212 34.12 -1.71 -0.38
C SER A 212 34.25 -0.87 -1.66
N PRO A 213 33.19 -0.77 -2.49
CA PRO A 213 33.19 0.06 -3.70
C PRO A 213 33.56 1.54 -3.45
N ILE A 214 33.33 2.05 -2.23
CA ILE A 214 33.57 3.45 -1.84
C ILE A 214 34.87 3.60 -1.03
N GLY A 215 35.72 2.57 -0.99
CA GLY A 215 37.02 2.60 -0.35
C GLY A 215 37.03 2.15 1.12
N PRO A 216 38.23 2.12 1.73
CA PRO A 216 38.44 1.49 3.03
C PRO A 216 37.68 2.20 4.17
N GLY A 217 37.13 1.40 5.09
CA GLY A 217 36.38 1.88 6.25
C GLY A 217 34.91 2.23 5.99
N ASN A 218 34.46 2.15 4.74
CA ASN A 218 33.07 2.28 4.33
C ASN A 218 32.45 0.89 4.17
N PHE A 219 31.28 0.67 4.75
CA PHE A 219 30.57 -0.62 4.71
C PHE A 219 29.20 -0.52 4.04
N GLN A 220 29.03 0.46 3.14
CA GLN A 220 27.78 0.77 2.44
C GLN A 220 26.65 1.22 3.37
N LEU A 221 27.01 1.73 4.56
CA LEU A 221 26.06 2.31 5.50
C LEU A 221 25.94 3.82 5.27
N LEU A 222 24.73 4.34 5.41
CA LEU A 222 24.45 5.77 5.40
C LEU A 222 24.41 6.33 6.82
N ASP A 223 24.80 7.59 6.96
CA ASP A 223 24.72 8.34 8.20
C ASP A 223 23.40 9.11 8.26
N PHE A 224 22.44 8.52 8.96
CA PHE A 224 21.13 9.12 9.25
C PHE A 224 21.04 9.69 10.68
N GLY A 225 22.15 9.73 11.44
CA GLY A 225 22.16 10.27 12.80
C GLY A 225 23.05 9.50 13.76
N SER A 226 22.57 9.27 15.00
CA SER A 226 23.26 8.82 16.23
C SER A 226 24.08 7.50 16.17
N GLY A 227 24.96 7.33 15.20
CA GLY A 227 25.92 6.23 15.14
C GLY A 227 25.27 4.86 14.92
N GLY A 228 25.58 3.90 15.80
CA GLY A 228 25.11 2.52 15.68
C GLY A 228 23.63 2.35 16.03
N SER A 229 23.10 3.08 17.01
CA SER A 229 21.70 2.93 17.43
C SER A 229 20.72 3.34 16.34
N ALA A 230 20.98 4.45 15.66
CA ALA A 230 20.19 4.89 14.51
C ALA A 230 20.19 3.81 13.41
N VAL A 231 21.36 3.27 13.05
CA VAL A 231 21.44 2.16 12.07
C VAL A 231 20.61 0.95 12.49
N ARG A 232 20.57 0.60 13.78
CA ARG A 232 19.72 -0.50 14.27
C ARG A 232 18.24 -0.17 14.13
N GLU A 233 17.81 1.01 14.55
CA GLU A 233 16.40 1.42 14.55
C GLU A 233 15.88 1.63 13.12
N ASP A 234 16.66 2.30 12.28
CA ASP A 234 16.33 2.50 10.86
C ASP A 234 16.33 1.17 10.13
N LEU A 235 17.34 0.31 10.36
CA LEU A 235 17.28 -1.04 9.81
C LEU A 235 16.10 -1.78 10.38
N ALA A 236 15.70 -1.66 11.65
CA ALA A 236 14.48 -2.31 12.15
C ALA A 236 13.19 -1.79 11.51
N GLY A 237 13.23 -0.73 10.70
CA GLY A 237 12.08 -0.09 10.03
C GLY A 237 11.45 1.02 10.87
N GLY A 238 12.23 1.66 11.74
CA GLY A 238 11.84 2.87 12.48
C GLY A 238 12.30 4.17 11.81
N GLY A 239 12.96 4.09 10.66
CA GLY A 239 13.51 5.25 9.96
C GLY A 239 12.42 6.07 9.27
N SER A 240 12.50 7.40 9.40
CA SER A 240 11.58 8.35 8.74
C SER A 240 12.31 9.38 7.86
N VAL A 241 13.54 9.05 7.43
CA VAL A 241 14.38 9.94 6.63
C VAL A 241 13.96 9.89 5.16
N CYS A 242 13.42 11.00 4.66
CA CYS A 242 13.14 11.19 3.24
C CYS A 242 14.38 11.75 2.52
N ARG A 243 14.63 11.28 1.29
CA ARG A 243 15.62 11.86 0.37
C ARG A 243 15.01 11.99 -1.02
N SER A 244 15.52 12.94 -1.80
CA SER A 244 15.14 13.13 -3.19
C SER A 244 16.28 12.76 -4.12
N VAL A 245 15.94 12.42 -5.36
CA VAL A 245 16.94 12.27 -6.42
C VAL A 245 17.68 13.60 -6.62
N GLY A 246 19.01 13.53 -6.76
CA GLY A 246 19.86 14.71 -6.85
C GLY A 246 20.30 15.29 -5.49
N ASP A 247 19.72 14.85 -4.37
CA ASP A 247 20.27 15.15 -3.04
C ASP A 247 21.61 14.44 -2.84
N ASN A 248 22.35 14.86 -1.82
CA ASN A 248 23.53 14.14 -1.36
C ASN A 248 23.23 13.40 -0.06
N VAL A 249 23.70 12.16 0.04
CA VAL A 249 23.71 11.36 1.27
C VAL A 249 25.13 11.19 1.78
N GLN A 250 25.30 11.23 3.10
CA GLN A 250 26.60 11.02 3.74
C GLN A 250 26.76 9.55 4.14
N THR A 251 27.90 8.95 3.83
CA THR A 251 28.19 7.58 4.30
C THR A 251 28.67 7.57 5.75
N ALA A 252 28.26 6.53 6.48
CA ALA A 252 28.69 6.27 7.84
C ALA A 252 29.93 5.35 7.85
N PRO A 253 31.03 5.75 8.51
CA PRO A 253 32.18 4.88 8.68
C PRO A 253 31.92 3.77 9.71
N GLY A 254 32.66 2.68 9.57
CA GLY A 254 32.69 1.57 10.52
C GLY A 254 31.65 0.47 10.25
N ASN A 255 31.98 -0.75 10.66
CA ASN A 255 31.24 -1.96 10.28
C ASN A 255 29.82 -2.02 10.88
N LYS A 256 29.63 -1.45 12.08
CA LYS A 256 28.36 -1.44 12.85
C LYS A 256 27.62 -2.80 12.87
N ALA A 257 28.37 -3.91 12.85
CA ALA A 257 27.86 -5.27 12.67
C ALA A 257 26.79 -5.70 13.69
N GLY A 258 27.03 -5.44 14.99
CA GLY A 258 26.07 -5.70 16.06
C GLY A 258 24.73 -4.99 15.81
N PRO A 259 24.71 -3.65 15.76
CA PRO A 259 23.50 -2.89 15.42
C PRO A 259 22.80 -3.32 14.13
N THR A 260 23.54 -3.61 13.05
CA THR A 260 22.98 -4.11 11.79
C THR A 260 22.24 -5.43 11.98
N SER A 261 22.89 -6.43 12.60
CA SER A 261 22.27 -7.73 12.83
C SER A 261 21.05 -7.65 13.75
N GLN A 262 21.12 -6.82 14.80
CA GLN A 262 19.99 -6.57 15.69
C GLN A 262 18.79 -6.02 14.91
N GLY A 263 18.97 -4.90 14.20
CA GLY A 263 17.88 -4.23 13.49
C GLY A 263 17.30 -5.06 12.34
N LEU A 264 18.16 -5.58 11.47
CA LEU A 264 17.71 -6.28 10.27
C LEU A 264 17.00 -7.59 10.60
N ASN A 265 17.49 -8.34 11.59
CA ASN A 265 17.00 -9.67 11.92
C ASN A 265 15.59 -9.67 12.54
N THR A 266 15.09 -8.52 12.99
CA THR A 266 13.67 -8.38 13.41
C THR A 266 12.70 -8.82 12.32
N ARG A 267 13.03 -8.61 11.04
CA ARG A 267 12.25 -9.08 9.87
C ARG A 267 12.09 -10.59 9.82
N PHE A 268 13.04 -11.31 10.39
CA PHE A 268 13.07 -12.77 10.45
C PHE A 268 12.52 -13.29 11.79
N GLY A 269 11.95 -12.41 12.63
CA GLY A 269 11.47 -12.80 13.97
C GLY A 269 12.58 -13.04 14.98
N ILE A 270 13.81 -12.60 14.71
CA ILE A 270 14.96 -12.80 15.57
C ILE A 270 15.29 -11.47 16.27
N TYR A 271 15.10 -11.44 17.59
CA TYR A 271 15.26 -10.23 18.41
C TYR A 271 16.45 -10.35 19.35
N ASN A 272 17.42 -9.46 19.19
CA ASN A 272 18.61 -9.37 20.03
C ASN A 272 18.87 -7.91 20.41
N GLY A 273 19.29 -7.64 21.66
CA GLY A 273 19.55 -6.27 22.12
C GLY A 273 18.27 -5.50 22.50
N PRO A 274 18.29 -4.15 22.47
CA PRO A 274 17.20 -3.31 22.97
C PRO A 274 16.07 -3.11 21.93
N ILE A 275 15.59 -4.20 21.31
CA ILE A 275 14.52 -4.19 20.30
C ILE A 275 13.57 -5.35 20.57
N ASN A 276 12.29 -5.19 20.23
CA ASN A 276 11.25 -6.17 20.53
C ASN A 276 10.24 -6.31 19.38
N SER A 277 9.42 -7.35 19.45
CA SER A 277 8.43 -7.69 18.43
C SER A 277 7.15 -6.85 18.45
N SER A 278 6.88 -6.09 19.53
CA SER A 278 5.74 -5.19 19.56
C SER A 278 6.00 -3.91 18.78
N ASP A 279 7.23 -3.37 18.88
CA ASP A 279 7.64 -2.17 18.16
C ASP A 279 8.06 -2.50 16.72
N TYR A 280 8.73 -3.65 16.54
CA TYR A 280 9.26 -4.11 15.25
C TYR A 280 8.76 -5.51 14.93
N PRO A 281 7.50 -5.68 14.53
CA PRO A 281 6.96 -6.99 14.16
C PRO A 281 7.76 -7.65 13.03
N PRO A 282 7.76 -8.99 12.95
CA PRO A 282 8.47 -9.71 11.89
C PRO A 282 7.80 -9.52 10.54
N ASP A 283 8.44 -10.01 9.48
CA ASP A 283 7.76 -10.18 8.20
C ASP A 283 6.67 -11.25 8.31
N LEU A 284 5.65 -11.18 7.44
CA LEU A 284 4.65 -12.24 7.33
C LEU A 284 5.30 -13.61 7.04
N VAL A 285 6.41 -13.62 6.30
CA VAL A 285 7.18 -14.83 5.97
C VAL A 285 8.65 -14.65 6.38
N THR A 286 9.02 -15.30 7.48
CA THR A 286 10.35 -15.25 8.11
C THR A 286 11.31 -16.32 7.61
N SER A 287 10.86 -17.27 6.80
CA SER A 287 11.68 -18.40 6.38
C SER A 287 12.81 -18.00 5.40
N SER A 288 13.98 -18.62 5.54
CA SER A 288 15.15 -18.45 4.67
C SER A 288 15.90 -19.78 4.50
N SER A 289 16.81 -19.85 3.54
CA SER A 289 17.61 -21.06 3.27
C SER A 289 18.58 -21.36 4.41
N THR A 290 18.77 -22.66 4.70
CA THR A 290 19.78 -23.14 5.65
C THR A 290 20.72 -24.15 4.97
N PRO A 291 22.05 -24.08 5.18
CA PRO A 291 22.78 -23.02 5.89
C PRO A 291 22.68 -21.66 5.16
N ALA A 292 23.06 -20.57 5.83
CA ALA A 292 23.09 -19.24 5.21
C ALA A 292 24.13 -19.15 4.08
N MET A 293 23.91 -18.26 3.10
CA MET A 293 24.91 -17.95 2.07
C MET A 293 26.11 -17.24 2.68
N THR A 294 27.27 -17.46 2.08
CA THR A 294 28.54 -16.83 2.43
C THR A 294 29.08 -16.02 1.26
N TYR A 295 30.12 -15.22 1.48
CA TYR A 295 30.77 -14.43 0.44
C TYR A 295 32.24 -14.81 0.29
N ASP A 296 32.67 -15.08 -0.93
CA ASP A 296 34.07 -15.25 -1.28
C ASP A 296 34.60 -13.93 -1.85
N SER A 297 35.33 -13.17 -1.04
CA SER A 297 35.87 -11.85 -1.42
C SER A 297 37.07 -11.91 -2.36
N ALA A 298 37.71 -13.08 -2.50
CA ALA A 298 38.79 -13.24 -3.47
C ALA A 298 38.26 -13.39 -4.90
N LEU A 299 37.07 -13.96 -5.04
CA LEU A 299 36.39 -14.18 -6.32
C LEU A 299 35.23 -13.22 -6.57
N ASP A 300 34.90 -12.37 -5.61
CA ASP A 300 33.77 -11.45 -5.64
C ASP A 300 32.43 -12.18 -5.88
N GLN A 301 32.20 -13.28 -5.16
CA GLN A 301 31.10 -14.21 -5.43
C GLN A 301 30.37 -14.66 -4.16
N ALA A 302 29.03 -14.60 -4.19
CA ALA A 302 28.19 -15.28 -3.22
C ALA A 302 28.28 -16.80 -3.38
N LYS A 303 28.35 -17.52 -2.26
CA LYS A 303 28.43 -18.98 -2.20
C LYS A 303 27.30 -19.55 -1.35
N TYR A 304 26.74 -20.66 -1.78
CA TYR A 304 25.82 -21.48 -0.98
C TYR A 304 26.34 -22.91 -0.97
N LYS A 305 26.59 -23.45 0.24
CA LYS A 305 27.26 -24.75 0.44
C LYS A 305 28.55 -24.90 -0.39
N GLY A 306 29.32 -23.81 -0.50
CA GLY A 306 30.60 -23.77 -1.24
C GLY A 306 30.48 -23.62 -2.76
N LYS A 307 29.27 -23.59 -3.34
CA LYS A 307 29.06 -23.40 -4.79
C LYS A 307 28.62 -21.97 -5.09
N THR A 308 28.97 -21.44 -6.26
CA THR A 308 28.56 -20.09 -6.70
C THR A 308 27.05 -19.99 -6.82
N VAL A 309 26.49 -18.94 -6.23
CA VAL A 309 25.08 -18.59 -6.38
C VAL A 309 24.86 -17.94 -7.73
N THR A 310 23.81 -18.36 -8.42
CA THR A 310 23.37 -17.82 -9.70
C THR A 310 21.91 -17.39 -9.58
N SER A 311 21.57 -16.26 -10.22
CA SER A 311 20.21 -15.78 -10.35
C SER A 311 19.70 -15.98 -11.76
N SER A 312 18.45 -16.40 -11.91
CA SER A 312 17.75 -16.45 -13.19
C SER A 312 16.31 -16.03 -13.00
N ASN A 313 15.91 -14.90 -13.58
CA ASN A 313 14.56 -14.34 -13.47
C ASN A 313 14.06 -14.24 -12.00
N GLY A 314 14.94 -13.86 -11.07
CA GLY A 314 14.61 -13.77 -9.65
C GLY A 314 14.77 -15.07 -8.86
N ASP A 315 14.96 -16.21 -9.51
CA ASP A 315 15.19 -17.48 -8.81
C ASP A 315 16.68 -17.69 -8.50
N LEU A 316 17.02 -17.90 -7.23
CA LEU A 316 18.38 -18.15 -6.78
C LEU A 316 18.66 -19.65 -6.69
N SER A 317 19.82 -20.06 -7.20
CA SER A 317 20.29 -21.44 -7.06
C SER A 317 21.81 -21.54 -6.98
N ALA A 318 22.32 -22.64 -6.43
CA ALA A 318 23.75 -22.93 -6.43
C ALA A 318 24.01 -24.42 -6.71
N GLY A 319 24.65 -24.70 -7.85
CA GLY A 319 24.97 -26.05 -8.31
C GLY A 319 23.79 -27.03 -8.28
N GLY A 320 22.63 -26.56 -8.75
CA GLY A 320 21.40 -27.33 -8.90
C GLY A 320 20.45 -27.29 -7.70
N GLU A 321 20.86 -26.70 -6.57
CA GLU A 321 19.98 -26.54 -5.40
C GLU A 321 19.33 -25.16 -5.39
N ALA A 322 18.01 -25.12 -5.20
CA ALA A 322 17.25 -23.87 -5.05
C ALA A 322 17.53 -23.21 -3.69
N ILE A 323 17.56 -21.89 -3.68
CA ILE A 323 17.78 -21.05 -2.51
C ILE A 323 16.55 -20.14 -2.40
N LYS A 324 15.89 -20.13 -1.24
CA LYS A 324 14.78 -19.21 -0.96
C LYS A 324 15.11 -17.77 -1.30
N ASP A 325 14.33 -17.20 -2.22
CA ASP A 325 14.53 -15.89 -2.81
C ASP A 325 13.23 -15.06 -2.80
N TYR A 326 13.20 -13.97 -3.57
CA TYR A 326 12.04 -13.09 -3.69
C TYR A 326 10.81 -13.80 -4.28
N ASN A 327 10.97 -14.67 -5.29
CA ASN A 327 9.85 -15.34 -5.94
C ASN A 327 9.19 -16.36 -5.01
N ASP A 328 10.01 -17.11 -4.25
CA ASP A 328 9.54 -18.01 -3.20
C ASP A 328 8.78 -17.25 -2.09
N TRP A 329 9.37 -16.15 -1.62
CA TRP A 329 8.74 -15.31 -0.59
C TRP A 329 7.41 -14.73 -1.07
N ARG A 330 7.35 -14.19 -2.29
CA ARG A 330 6.12 -13.65 -2.89
C ARG A 330 5.02 -14.70 -2.98
N THR A 331 5.38 -15.92 -3.40
CA THR A 331 4.44 -17.04 -3.48
C THR A 331 3.91 -17.43 -2.11
N GLN A 332 4.78 -17.51 -1.10
CA GLN A 332 4.39 -17.87 0.26
C GLN A 332 3.52 -16.77 0.90
N VAL A 333 3.85 -15.51 0.69
CA VAL A 333 3.03 -14.37 1.15
C VAL A 333 1.65 -14.40 0.52
N ALA A 334 1.54 -14.61 -0.79
CA ALA A 334 0.24 -14.71 -1.46
C ALA A 334 -0.61 -15.86 -0.90
N ALA A 335 0.01 -16.99 -0.56
CA ALA A 335 -0.67 -18.10 0.10
C ALA A 335 -1.13 -17.72 1.53
N CYS A 336 -0.28 -17.04 2.31
CA CYS A 336 -0.60 -16.56 3.64
C CYS A 336 -1.79 -15.58 3.64
N VAL A 337 -1.77 -14.58 2.76
CA VAL A 337 -2.85 -13.60 2.60
C VAL A 337 -4.14 -14.28 2.10
N GLY A 338 -4.00 -15.28 1.22
CA GLY A 338 -5.13 -16.10 0.75
C GLY A 338 -5.67 -17.11 1.76
N GLY A 339 -5.12 -17.20 2.98
CA GLY A 339 -5.56 -18.12 4.03
C GLY A 339 -5.24 -19.60 3.78
N SER A 340 -4.39 -19.90 2.79
CA SER A 340 -3.96 -21.27 2.44
C SER A 340 -2.48 -21.55 2.75
N GLY A 341 -1.73 -20.52 3.15
CA GLY A 341 -0.31 -20.60 3.45
C GLY A 341 -0.01 -21.27 4.79
N SER A 342 1.16 -21.90 4.88
CA SER A 342 1.74 -22.45 6.11
C SER A 342 2.97 -21.65 6.52
N GLY A 343 3.23 -21.54 7.83
CA GLY A 343 4.40 -20.82 8.35
C GLY A 343 4.28 -19.29 8.24
N CYS A 344 3.06 -18.78 8.28
CA CYS A 344 2.76 -17.35 8.29
C CYS A 344 2.82 -16.84 9.73
N GLU A 345 3.59 -15.77 9.97
CA GLU A 345 3.66 -15.16 11.30
C GLU A 345 2.34 -14.47 11.68
N SER A 346 1.77 -14.82 12.83
CA SER A 346 0.46 -14.28 13.26
C SER A 346 0.48 -12.79 13.53
N ASN A 347 1.62 -12.25 13.95
CA ASN A 347 1.88 -10.82 14.14
C ASN A 347 2.76 -10.24 13.01
N GLY A 348 2.96 -10.99 11.92
CA GLY A 348 3.81 -10.59 10.82
C GLY A 348 3.21 -9.44 10.02
N VAL A 349 4.06 -8.49 9.63
CA VAL A 349 3.71 -7.38 8.77
C VAL A 349 4.25 -7.66 7.37
N PHE A 350 3.44 -7.36 6.36
CA PHE A 350 3.80 -7.54 4.97
C PHE A 350 4.99 -6.64 4.56
N GLU A 351 5.83 -7.14 3.64
CA GLU A 351 6.93 -6.39 2.99
C GLU A 351 8.03 -5.89 3.92
N ARG A 352 8.12 -6.40 5.15
CA ARG A 352 9.20 -6.01 6.07
C ARG A 352 10.56 -6.36 5.48
N ARG A 353 10.67 -7.46 4.71
CA ARG A 353 11.93 -7.87 4.03
C ARG A 353 12.28 -7.08 2.77
N MET A 354 11.41 -6.18 2.30
CA MET A 354 11.72 -5.27 1.20
C MET A 354 12.35 -3.98 1.74
N LEU A 355 13.62 -3.74 1.40
CA LEU A 355 14.34 -2.52 1.78
C LEU A 355 14.36 -1.53 0.63
N LYS A 356 14.07 -0.27 0.95
CA LYS A 356 14.32 0.87 0.06
C LYS A 356 15.73 1.36 0.32
N ILE A 357 16.59 1.25 -0.69
CA ILE A 357 18.02 1.52 -0.58
C ILE A 357 18.40 2.61 -1.57
N VAL A 358 19.28 3.51 -1.14
CA VAL A 358 19.79 4.56 -2.01
C VAL A 358 20.74 3.97 -3.05
N VAL A 359 20.49 4.28 -4.32
CA VAL A 359 21.44 4.05 -5.41
C VAL A 359 22.21 5.35 -5.61
N GLY A 360 23.51 5.32 -5.33
CA GLY A 360 24.38 6.50 -5.35
C GLY A 360 25.44 6.44 -6.44
N ASN A 361 25.90 7.61 -6.89
CA ASN A 361 27.03 7.71 -7.81
C ASN A 361 28.36 7.68 -7.03
N CYS A 362 28.99 6.51 -6.99
CA CYS A 362 30.25 6.29 -6.27
C CYS A 362 31.50 6.65 -7.08
N THR A 363 31.36 7.12 -8.32
CA THR A 363 32.51 7.38 -9.22
C THR A 363 33.49 8.39 -8.60
N GLY A 364 34.76 7.98 -8.47
CA GLY A 364 35.82 8.82 -7.92
C GLY A 364 35.73 9.08 -6.41
N LYS A 365 34.89 8.34 -5.68
CA LYS A 365 34.70 8.48 -4.22
C LYS A 365 35.48 7.39 -3.50
N GLN A 366 36.37 7.77 -2.59
CA GLN A 366 37.21 6.86 -1.81
C GLN A 366 37.34 7.40 -0.37
N GLY A 367 36.56 6.87 0.57
CA GLY A 367 36.59 7.29 1.97
C GLY A 367 35.51 6.66 2.84
N GLY A 368 35.83 6.44 4.12
CA GLY A 368 34.90 5.88 5.11
C GLY A 368 33.65 6.73 5.36
N SER A 369 33.79 8.07 5.34
CA SER A 369 32.67 9.02 5.32
C SER A 369 32.82 9.93 4.11
N THR A 370 31.87 9.86 3.17
CA THR A 370 31.90 10.61 1.93
C THR A 370 30.48 11.00 1.52
N SER A 371 30.36 12.17 0.90
CA SER A 371 29.10 12.65 0.34
C SER A 371 28.90 12.07 -1.06
N ILE A 372 27.81 11.34 -1.22
CA ILE A 372 27.43 10.61 -2.43
C ILE A 372 26.15 11.22 -3.03
N PRO A 373 26.16 11.63 -4.30
CA PRO A 373 24.95 12.05 -5.00
C PRO A 373 23.99 10.88 -5.19
N VAL A 374 22.71 11.09 -4.89
CA VAL A 374 21.63 10.12 -5.08
C VAL A 374 21.25 10.08 -6.57
N LEU A 375 21.40 8.91 -7.19
CA LEU A 375 20.92 8.61 -8.54
C LEU A 375 19.45 8.21 -8.53
N GLY A 376 19.04 7.47 -7.50
CA GLY A 376 17.68 7.01 -7.30
C GLY A 376 17.56 6.04 -6.14
N PHE A 377 16.50 5.26 -6.12
CA PHE A 377 16.22 4.31 -5.04
C PHE A 377 15.93 2.93 -5.62
N GLY A 378 16.52 1.89 -5.04
CA GLY A 378 16.30 0.50 -5.42
C GLY A 378 15.59 -0.27 -4.32
N CYS A 379 14.66 -1.13 -4.72
CA CYS A 379 13.89 -1.99 -3.84
C CYS A 379 14.58 -3.35 -3.80
N TYR A 380 15.15 -3.69 -2.65
CA TYR A 380 15.92 -4.91 -2.46
C TYR A 380 15.24 -5.86 -1.46
N PHE A 381 15.05 -7.11 -1.87
CA PHE A 381 14.57 -8.16 -0.99
C PHE A 381 15.71 -8.76 -0.18
N VAL A 382 15.61 -8.72 1.15
CA VAL A 382 16.61 -9.32 2.04
C VAL A 382 16.39 -10.83 2.12
N VAL A 383 17.36 -11.59 1.61
CA VAL A 383 17.25 -13.04 1.39
C VAL A 383 17.48 -13.89 2.64
N GLN A 384 18.29 -13.40 3.60
CA GLN A 384 18.66 -14.15 4.80
C GLN A 384 18.94 -13.23 6.01
N PRO A 385 18.86 -13.75 7.25
CA PRO A 385 19.32 -13.02 8.43
C PRO A 385 20.84 -12.81 8.41
N VAL A 386 21.29 -11.80 9.15
CA VAL A 386 22.70 -11.49 9.36
C VAL A 386 23.24 -12.30 10.53
N ASP A 387 24.37 -12.97 10.35
CA ASP A 387 25.05 -13.66 11.45
C ASP A 387 25.52 -12.68 12.55
N GLY A 388 25.48 -13.13 13.80
CA GLY A 388 25.41 -12.36 15.05
C GLY A 388 26.51 -11.34 15.40
N GLY A 389 26.83 -10.40 14.51
CA GLY A 389 27.50 -9.13 14.84
C GLY A 389 29.03 -9.13 14.80
N GLY A 390 29.66 -10.08 14.11
CA GLY A 390 31.12 -10.19 13.97
C GLY A 390 31.75 -9.38 12.81
N SER A 391 33.02 -9.64 12.52
CA SER A 391 33.73 -9.10 11.34
C SER A 391 33.01 -9.46 10.04
N ASP A 392 32.38 -10.62 10.00
CA ASP A 392 31.81 -11.22 8.78
C ASP A 392 30.34 -10.84 8.54
N SER A 393 29.89 -9.71 9.12
CA SER A 393 28.52 -9.21 8.99
C SER A 393 28.23 -8.71 7.57
N LEU A 394 27.62 -9.59 6.77
CA LEU A 394 27.19 -9.35 5.40
C LEU A 394 25.66 -9.24 5.32
N VAL A 395 25.18 -8.36 4.44
CA VAL A 395 23.77 -8.31 4.08
C VAL A 395 23.65 -8.61 2.60
N PHE A 396 22.92 -9.66 2.27
CA PHE A 396 22.55 -9.98 0.90
C PHE A 396 21.16 -9.44 0.59
N GLY A 397 21.03 -8.78 -0.55
CA GLY A 397 19.77 -8.27 -1.06
C GLY A 397 19.61 -8.63 -2.53
N GLN A 398 18.42 -9.05 -2.92
CA GLN A 398 18.08 -9.27 -4.31
C GLN A 398 17.40 -8.02 -4.88
N PHE A 399 17.91 -7.45 -5.97
CA PHE A 399 17.26 -6.32 -6.62
C PHE A 399 15.91 -6.76 -7.19
N VAL A 400 14.87 -6.00 -6.89
CA VAL A 400 13.53 -6.27 -7.40
C VAL A 400 13.18 -5.24 -8.48
N GLN A 401 13.34 -3.95 -8.18
CA GLN A 401 13.00 -2.87 -9.11
C GLN A 401 13.50 -1.53 -8.56
N GLU A 402 13.37 -0.48 -9.37
CA GLU A 402 13.40 0.90 -8.88
C GLU A 402 12.27 1.11 -7.86
N CYS A 403 12.57 1.84 -6.78
CA CYS A 403 11.55 2.37 -5.88
C CYS A 403 11.24 3.81 -6.31
N GLU A 404 10.20 4.05 -7.11
CA GLU A 404 9.80 5.43 -7.37
C GLU A 404 9.15 6.09 -6.14
N GLY A 405 9.50 7.37 -5.97
CA GLY A 405 8.98 8.26 -4.95
C GLY A 405 9.24 9.70 -5.36
N ASP A 406 8.40 10.20 -6.25
CA ASP A 406 8.53 11.47 -6.97
C ASP A 406 7.75 12.62 -6.33
N GLY A 407 7.35 12.44 -5.06
CA GLY A 407 7.28 13.57 -4.13
C GLY A 407 6.20 14.61 -4.42
N VAL A 408 4.98 14.21 -4.81
CA VAL A 408 3.72 14.93 -4.52
C VAL A 408 2.58 13.89 -4.64
N PRO A 409 1.54 13.88 -3.79
CA PRO A 409 0.27 13.22 -4.12
C PRO A 409 -0.27 13.84 -5.41
N GLY A 410 0.07 13.24 -6.55
CA GLY A 410 -0.29 13.72 -7.87
C GLY A 410 -1.37 12.83 -8.49
N PRO A 411 -2.24 13.38 -9.36
CA PRO A 411 -3.23 12.59 -10.11
C PRO A 411 -2.60 11.68 -11.18
N THR A 412 -1.27 11.70 -11.30
CA THR A 412 -0.45 10.88 -12.20
C THR A 412 0.11 9.69 -11.41
N PRO A 413 -0.61 8.57 -11.36
CA PRO A 413 -0.06 7.33 -10.80
C PRO A 413 1.21 6.90 -11.54
N SER A 414 2.28 6.62 -10.80
CA SER A 414 3.46 5.97 -11.34
C SER A 414 3.29 4.44 -11.33
N THR A 415 4.10 3.74 -12.12
CA THR A 415 3.89 2.35 -12.53
C THR A 415 4.52 1.31 -11.60
N ASP A 416 4.69 1.60 -10.31
CA ASP A 416 5.65 0.83 -9.51
C ASP A 416 5.03 0.01 -8.38
N ALA A 417 5.71 -1.08 -7.99
CA ALA A 417 5.34 -1.94 -6.85
C ALA A 417 6.38 -1.83 -5.70
N GLY A 418 5.96 -1.29 -4.55
CA GLY A 418 6.74 -1.25 -3.32
C GLY A 418 5.89 -0.73 -2.16
N PRO A 419 6.45 -0.45 -0.97
CA PRO A 419 5.69 0.12 0.14
C PRO A 419 5.16 1.51 -0.23
N GLN A 420 3.97 1.52 -0.80
CA GLN A 420 3.24 2.68 -1.27
C GLN A 420 2.09 2.96 -0.32
N ILE A 421 1.81 4.24 -0.11
CA ILE A 421 0.58 4.64 0.54
C ILE A 421 -0.54 4.32 -0.44
N ILE A 422 -1.38 3.34 -0.09
CA ILE A 422 -2.61 3.08 -0.84
C ILE A 422 -3.57 4.23 -0.53
N GLN A 423 -3.97 4.96 -1.56
CA GLN A 423 -4.86 6.10 -1.45
C GLN A 423 -6.10 5.93 -2.32
N LEU A 424 -7.11 6.76 -2.03
CA LEU A 424 -8.31 6.87 -2.84
C LEU A 424 -8.09 7.89 -3.96
N TYR A 425 -8.59 7.55 -5.14
CA TYR A 425 -8.59 8.42 -6.32
C TYR A 425 -10.01 8.85 -6.67
N LYS A 426 -10.15 10.14 -7.03
CA LYS A 426 -11.42 10.70 -7.47
C LYS A 426 -11.89 10.00 -8.75
N THR A 427 -13.05 9.35 -8.68
CA THR A 427 -13.59 8.54 -9.77
C THR A 427 -15.03 8.96 -10.06
N TYR A 428 -15.38 9.04 -11.35
CA TYR A 428 -16.73 9.36 -11.80
C TYR A 428 -17.43 8.12 -12.39
N LEU A 429 -18.73 7.98 -12.13
CA LEU A 429 -19.55 6.85 -12.59
C LEU A 429 -19.60 6.66 -14.12
N ASN A 430 -19.27 7.70 -14.90
CA ASN A 430 -19.34 7.67 -16.36
C ASN A 430 -18.05 7.22 -17.04
N GLY A 431 -16.98 6.84 -16.29
CA GLY A 431 -15.72 6.37 -16.88
C GLY A 431 -14.94 7.40 -17.71
N SER A 432 -15.48 8.60 -17.91
CA SER A 432 -14.87 9.70 -18.66
C SER A 432 -14.95 10.99 -17.84
N GLY A 433 -13.91 11.27 -17.07
CA GLY A 433 -13.76 12.55 -16.41
C GLY A 433 -12.32 12.72 -15.97
N ASN A 434 -11.65 13.74 -16.53
CA ASN A 434 -10.36 14.17 -16.02
C ASN A 434 -10.53 14.55 -14.54
N PRO A 435 -9.82 13.94 -13.59
CA PRO A 435 -9.83 14.40 -12.21
C PRO A 435 -9.35 15.86 -12.17
N SER A 436 -10.07 16.72 -11.45
CA SER A 436 -9.60 18.09 -11.24
C SER A 436 -8.43 18.09 -10.25
N THR A 437 -7.54 19.06 -10.39
CA THR A 437 -6.27 19.18 -9.65
C THR A 437 -6.40 19.50 -8.16
N ASP A 438 -7.62 19.64 -7.65
CA ASP A 438 -7.85 19.89 -6.23
C ASP A 438 -8.09 18.56 -5.53
N SER A 439 -7.04 18.11 -4.83
CA SER A 439 -7.04 17.02 -3.87
C SER A 439 -7.50 17.53 -2.50
#